data_AF-A0A0G1BAZ5-F1
#
_entry.id   AF-A0A0G1BAZ5-F1
#
_cell.length_a   1.000
_cell.length_b   1.000
_cell.length_c   1.000
_cell.angle_alpha   90.00
_cell.angle_beta   90.00
_cell.angle_gamma   90.00
#
_symmetry.space_group_name_H-M   'P 1'
#
loop_
_entity.id
_entity.type
_entity.pdbx_description
1 polymer ?
#
loop_
_entity_poly.entity_id
_entity_poly.type
_entity_poly.pdbx_seq_one_letter_code
_entity_poly.pdbx_strand_id
1 'polypeptide(L)'
;MRILLVFILATALSFYASDFLAQMWRKIWPRRGWPVVYHHSLTGVILILLGVLSLVLGQPIVGTPNNILVGVAFIGFGIGTVLHHLLAENFIISERIEKNFIQRHENGVERFLEILPGALTWLALTSPVWLSFTLPFALAYLILIADVYWLFNAVKISVLIYFGYKKMVYAKKQDWFGKLQEDFPKEWGGYYHFLVLPTYKESLEILQPAFDAIINSTYPPKKIFIGVGLEERDSPEKIAQVQEYWKKNAHKIGGVFVTIHPYGLPGELAGPATNRNWAINNAANEFSKMGIGIKQVLVTTLDADFCIHPEFLPQPLCG
;
A
#
# COMPACT_ATOMS: atom_id res chain seq x y z
N MET A 1 -3.42 23.52 -30.34
CA MET A 1 -3.12 22.11 -30.67
C MET A 1 -1.65 21.88 -31.02
N ARG A 2 -1.05 22.60 -31.98
CA ARG A 2 0.36 22.40 -32.40
C ARG A 2 1.40 22.58 -31.28
N ILE A 3 1.24 23.58 -30.42
CA ILE A 3 2.17 23.86 -29.31
C ILE A 3 2.19 22.70 -28.29
N LEU A 4 1.01 22.26 -27.82
CA LEU A 4 0.89 21.16 -26.87
C LEU A 4 1.41 19.84 -27.47
N LEU A 5 1.10 19.58 -28.74
CA LEU A 5 1.61 18.40 -29.45
C LEU A 5 3.15 18.42 -29.51
N VAL A 6 3.75 19.55 -29.88
CA VAL A 6 5.21 19.71 -29.93
C VAL A 6 5.84 19.53 -28.55
N PHE A 7 5.23 20.07 -27.50
CA PHE A 7 5.70 19.87 -26.12
C PHE A 7 5.70 18.39 -25.73
N ILE A 8 4.57 17.69 -25.93
CA ILE A 8 4.40 16.29 -25.56
C ILE A 8 5.37 15.41 -26.36
N LEU A 9 5.45 15.61 -27.68
CA LEU A 9 6.33 14.83 -28.55
C LEU A 9 7.81 15.08 -28.22
N ALA A 10 8.22 16.34 -28.00
CA ALA A 10 9.59 16.65 -27.61
C ALA A 10 9.95 16.02 -26.26
N THR A 11 9.04 16.07 -25.28
CA THR A 11 9.24 15.45 -23.96
C THR A 11 9.41 13.94 -24.07
N ALA A 12 8.49 13.26 -24.78
CA ALA A 12 8.56 11.82 -24.97
C ALA A 12 9.81 11.39 -25.76
N LEU A 13 10.11 12.08 -26.87
CA LEU A 13 11.27 11.77 -27.71
C LEU A 13 12.58 11.90 -26.93
N SER A 14 12.72 13.00 -26.17
CA SER A 14 13.90 13.25 -25.35
C SER A 14 14.07 12.22 -24.23
N PHE A 15 12.97 11.80 -23.61
CA PHE A 15 12.97 10.77 -22.58
C PHE A 15 13.53 9.45 -23.11
N TYR A 16 12.98 8.94 -24.23
CA TYR A 16 13.45 7.69 -24.85
C TYR A 16 14.84 7.81 -25.48
N ALA A 17 15.18 8.97 -26.06
CA ALA A 17 16.52 9.21 -26.57
C ALA A 17 17.57 9.19 -25.44
N SER A 18 17.23 9.74 -24.28
CA SER A 18 18.11 9.74 -23.09
C SER A 18 18.34 8.31 -22.57
N ASP A 19 17.30 7.47 -22.56
CA ASP A 19 17.43 6.05 -22.22
C ASP A 19 18.32 5.29 -23.21
N PHE A 20 18.07 5.46 -24.51
CA PHE A 20 18.86 4.83 -25.55
C PHE A 20 20.34 5.23 -25.49
N LEU A 21 20.63 6.53 -25.32
CA LEU A 21 21.99 7.04 -25.17
C LEU A 21 22.65 6.50 -23.89
N ALA A 22 21.93 6.44 -22.77
CA ALA A 22 22.44 5.88 -21.52
C ALA A 22 22.77 4.39 -21.67
N GLN A 23 21.93 3.62 -22.35
CA GLN A 23 22.19 2.20 -22.64
C GLN A 23 23.39 2.00 -23.56
N MET A 24 23.49 2.81 -24.63
CA MET A 24 24.66 2.82 -25.51
C MET A 24 25.95 3.16 -24.76
N TRP A 25 25.93 4.19 -23.92
CA TRP A 25 27.08 4.62 -23.13
C TRP A 25 27.57 3.51 -22.19
N ARG A 26 26.63 2.81 -21.52
CA ARG A 26 26.93 1.65 -20.67
C ARG A 26 27.56 0.49 -21.45
N LYS A 27 27.18 0.29 -22.71
CA LYS A 27 27.71 -0.78 -23.58
C LYS A 27 29.09 -0.45 -24.14
N ILE A 28 29.35 0.81 -24.46
CA ILE A 28 30.63 1.29 -25.03
C ILE A 28 31.71 1.40 -23.94
N TRP A 29 31.33 1.75 -22.71
CA TRP A 29 32.26 1.90 -21.59
C TRP A 29 31.99 0.89 -20.46
N PRO A 30 32.24 -0.41 -20.69
CA PRO A 30 32.03 -1.43 -19.67
C PRO A 30 33.04 -1.25 -18.52
N ARG A 31 32.55 -0.69 -17.40
CA ARG A 31 33.14 -0.71 -16.05
C ARG A 31 34.67 -0.90 -16.01
N ARG A 32 35.44 0.14 -16.34
CA ARG A 32 36.81 0.32 -15.82
C ARG A 32 36.82 1.47 -14.81
N GLY A 33 36.43 1.16 -13.57
CA GLY A 33 36.85 1.88 -12.36
C GLY A 33 36.57 3.38 -12.21
N TRP A 34 35.85 4.04 -13.11
CA TRP A 34 35.56 5.47 -13.03
C TRP A 34 34.13 5.71 -12.52
N PRO A 35 33.94 6.52 -11.45
CA PRO A 35 32.63 6.89 -10.94
C PRO A 35 32.08 8.11 -11.69
N VAL A 36 32.28 8.20 -13.02
CA VAL A 36 31.66 9.26 -13.81
C VAL A 36 30.27 8.79 -14.17
N VAL A 37 29.37 8.96 -13.21
CA VAL A 37 27.94 8.91 -13.44
C VAL A 37 27.62 10.11 -14.34
N TYR A 38 27.23 9.85 -15.59
CA TYR A 38 26.97 10.91 -16.54
C TYR A 38 25.62 11.54 -16.19
N HIS A 39 25.64 12.65 -15.46
CA HIS A 39 24.44 13.36 -15.06
C HIS A 39 23.90 14.23 -16.20
N HIS A 40 23.09 13.66 -17.11
CA HIS A 40 22.45 14.41 -18.20
C HIS A 40 21.29 15.30 -17.73
N SER A 41 20.89 15.26 -16.46
CA SER A 41 20.01 16.26 -15.82
C SER A 41 20.46 17.70 -16.06
N LEU A 42 21.76 17.99 -15.98
CA LEU A 42 22.29 19.34 -16.20
C LEU A 42 22.05 19.80 -17.63
N THR A 43 22.21 18.89 -18.60
CA THR A 43 21.89 19.18 -20.01
C THR A 43 20.41 19.46 -20.18
N GLY A 44 19.55 18.74 -19.46
CA GLY A 44 18.11 19.00 -19.44
C GLY A 44 17.75 20.35 -18.84
N VAL A 45 18.34 20.74 -17.71
CA VAL A 45 18.14 22.07 -17.11
C VAL A 45 18.59 23.19 -18.05
N ILE A 46 19.73 23.01 -18.72
CA ILE A 46 20.23 23.97 -19.72
C ILE A 46 19.24 24.09 -20.88
N LEU A 47 18.69 22.98 -21.39
CA LEU A 47 17.69 23.00 -22.45
C LEU A 47 16.40 23.73 -22.03
N ILE A 48 15.95 23.56 -20.78
CA ILE A 48 14.81 24.32 -20.24
C ILE A 48 15.12 25.82 -20.24
N LEU A 49 16.29 26.22 -19.71
CA LEU A 49 16.71 27.62 -19.66
C LEU A 49 16.83 28.23 -21.06
N LEU A 50 17.42 27.50 -22.01
CA LEU A 50 17.51 27.92 -23.41
C LEU A 50 16.13 28.05 -24.06
N GLY A 51 15.19 27.16 -23.74
CA GLY A 51 13.81 27.26 -24.21
C GLY A 51 13.11 28.51 -23.69
N VAL A 52 13.23 28.81 -22.39
CA VAL A 52 12.69 30.03 -21.79
C VAL A 52 13.34 31.27 -22.40
N LEU A 53 14.66 31.27 -22.55
CA LEU A 53 15.40 32.38 -23.17
C LEU A 53 14.97 32.60 -24.62
N SER A 54 14.76 31.52 -25.39
CA SER A 54 14.23 31.59 -26.75
C SER A 54 12.86 32.26 -26.76
N LEU A 55 11.95 31.88 -25.86
CA LEU A 55 10.61 32.50 -25.80
C LEU A 55 10.65 34.01 -25.60
N VAL A 56 11.60 34.50 -24.79
CA VAL A 56 11.75 35.93 -24.47
C VAL A 56 12.50 36.69 -25.57
N LEU A 57 13.62 36.16 -26.06
CA LEU A 57 14.56 36.89 -26.92
C LEU A 57 14.52 36.48 -28.40
N GLY A 58 13.92 35.35 -28.73
CA GLY A 58 13.96 34.76 -30.07
C GLY A 58 12.93 35.31 -31.06
N GLN A 59 11.97 36.12 -30.60
CA GLN A 59 10.92 36.68 -31.48
C GLN A 59 11.47 37.47 -32.69
N PRO A 60 12.50 38.32 -32.54
CA PRO A 60 13.06 39.09 -33.66
C PRO A 60 13.76 38.23 -34.72
N ILE A 61 14.15 37.00 -34.36
CA ILE A 61 15.01 36.14 -35.21
C ILE A 61 14.16 35.18 -36.05
N VAL A 62 13.20 34.50 -35.40
CA VAL A 62 12.48 33.37 -36.02
C VAL A 62 11.00 33.67 -36.32
N GLY A 63 10.52 34.84 -35.86
CA GLY A 63 9.11 35.22 -35.90
C GLY A 63 8.28 34.56 -34.80
N THR A 64 7.19 35.21 -34.39
CA THR A 64 6.40 34.83 -33.19
C THR A 64 5.91 33.38 -33.20
N PRO A 65 5.32 32.82 -34.29
CA PRO A 65 4.81 31.45 -34.25
C PRO A 65 5.92 30.40 -34.11
N ASN A 66 7.04 30.58 -34.82
CA ASN A 66 8.16 29.65 -34.78
C ASN A 66 8.94 29.76 -33.47
N ASN A 67 9.08 30.98 -32.93
CA ASN A 67 9.74 31.17 -31.64
C ASN A 67 9.01 30.44 -30.51
N ILE A 68 7.68 30.47 -30.52
CA ILE A 68 6.86 29.72 -29.54
C ILE A 68 7.08 28.22 -29.70
N LEU A 69 7.08 27.69 -30.93
CA LEU A 69 7.29 26.26 -31.17
C LEU A 69 8.71 25.80 -30.77
N VAL A 70 9.73 26.58 -31.12
CA VAL A 70 11.14 26.29 -30.78
C VAL A 70 11.35 26.34 -29.28
N GLY A 71 10.88 27.40 -28.61
CA GLY A 71 11.01 27.52 -27.16
C GLY A 71 10.30 26.39 -26.41
N VAL A 72 9.06 26.06 -26.82
CA VAL A 72 8.30 24.96 -26.21
C VAL A 72 8.92 23.59 -26.50
N ALA A 73 9.50 23.38 -27.68
CA ALA A 73 10.25 22.16 -27.99
C ALA A 73 11.45 22.01 -27.07
N PHE A 74 12.28 23.05 -26.90
CA PHE A 74 13.44 23.03 -26.01
C PHE A 74 13.06 22.76 -24.54
N ILE A 75 11.98 23.37 -24.06
CA ILE A 75 11.46 23.09 -22.71
C ILE A 75 11.04 21.62 -22.62
N GLY A 76 10.31 21.09 -23.61
CA GLY A 76 9.92 19.68 -23.65
C GLY A 76 11.13 18.73 -23.65
N PHE A 77 12.14 18.99 -24.49
CA PHE A 77 13.37 18.20 -24.52
C PHE A 77 14.11 18.23 -23.18
N GLY A 78 14.19 19.40 -22.55
CA GLY A 78 14.82 19.56 -21.25
C GLY A 78 14.06 18.85 -20.12
N ILE A 79 12.74 18.90 -20.11
CA ILE A 79 11.92 18.17 -19.14
C ILE A 79 12.08 16.65 -19.33
N GLY A 80 12.02 16.15 -20.56
CA GLY A 80 12.15 14.71 -20.84
C GLY A 80 13.50 14.13 -20.40
N THR A 81 14.59 14.88 -20.61
CA THR A 81 15.95 14.48 -20.16
C THR A 81 16.09 14.50 -18.64
N VAL A 82 15.57 15.53 -17.95
CA VAL A 82 15.55 15.59 -16.48
C VAL A 82 14.70 14.47 -15.89
N LEU A 83 13.51 14.21 -16.44
CA LEU A 83 12.63 13.13 -15.98
C LEU A 83 13.29 11.77 -16.13
N HIS A 84 13.91 11.48 -17.28
CA HIS A 84 14.65 10.24 -17.46
C HIS A 84 15.78 10.09 -16.43
N HIS A 85 16.56 11.16 -16.22
CA HIS A 85 17.63 11.18 -15.23
C HIS A 85 17.13 10.88 -13.82
N LEU A 86 16.07 11.57 -13.37
CA LEU A 86 15.50 11.40 -12.03
C LEU A 86 14.90 10.00 -11.80
N LEU A 87 14.41 9.34 -12.85
CA LEU A 87 13.91 7.97 -12.76
C LEU A 87 15.03 6.92 -12.80
N ALA A 88 16.17 7.25 -13.41
CA ALA A 88 17.31 6.36 -13.53
C ALA A 88 18.32 6.49 -12.37
N GLU A 89 18.40 7.66 -11.74
CA GLU A 89 19.39 8.00 -10.72
C GLU A 89 18.78 8.79 -9.55
N ASN A 90 19.31 8.56 -8.34
CA ASN A 90 18.78 9.14 -7.11
C ASN A 90 19.21 10.60 -6.86
N PHE A 91 20.10 11.16 -7.70
CA PHE A 91 20.73 12.48 -7.48
C PHE A 91 20.77 13.30 -8.76
N ILE A 92 20.58 14.61 -8.64
CA ILE A 92 20.47 15.54 -9.78
C ILE A 92 21.86 15.98 -10.28
N ILE A 93 22.78 16.32 -9.38
CA ILE A 93 24.07 16.95 -9.67
C ILE A 93 25.21 16.10 -9.09
N SER A 94 25.12 15.72 -7.82
CA SER A 94 26.10 14.87 -7.15
C SER A 94 25.59 14.47 -5.78
N GLU A 95 25.72 13.19 -5.44
CA GLU A 95 25.36 12.63 -4.14
C GLU A 95 25.95 13.43 -2.97
N ARG A 96 27.22 13.84 -3.06
CA ARG A 96 27.90 14.54 -1.96
C ARG A 96 27.35 15.94 -1.75
N ILE A 97 27.06 16.66 -2.83
CA ILE A 97 26.59 18.05 -2.77
C ILE A 97 25.15 18.07 -2.28
N GLU A 98 24.29 17.20 -2.81
CA GLU A 98 22.88 17.13 -2.44
C GLU A 98 22.68 16.66 -1.00
N LYS A 99 23.40 15.61 -0.55
CA LYS A 99 23.34 15.17 0.84
C LYS A 99 23.77 16.28 1.80
N ASN A 100 24.87 16.97 1.49
CA ASN A 100 25.34 18.09 2.31
C ASN A 100 24.33 19.26 2.31
N PHE A 101 23.65 19.51 1.19
CA PHE A 101 22.63 20.55 1.11
C PHE A 101 21.37 20.20 1.92
N ILE A 102 20.87 18.97 1.77
CA ILE A 102 19.70 18.46 2.50
C ILE A 102 19.98 18.44 4.00
N GLN A 103 21.15 17.95 4.44
CA GLN A 103 21.52 17.96 5.85
C GLN A 103 21.62 19.39 6.43
N ARG A 104 22.06 20.36 5.63
CA ARG A 104 22.12 21.78 6.07
C ARG A 104 20.75 22.46 6.10
N HIS A 105 19.79 22.01 5.30
CA HIS A 105 18.47 22.60 5.17
C HIS A 105 17.34 21.59 5.44
N GLU A 106 17.57 20.64 6.35
CA GLU A 106 16.70 19.48 6.58
C GLU A 106 15.25 19.91 6.81
N ASN A 107 15.04 20.78 7.81
CA ASN A 107 13.72 21.32 8.14
C ASN A 107 13.03 22.05 6.97
N GLY A 108 13.80 22.70 6.09
CA GLY A 108 13.24 23.45 4.96
C GLY A 108 12.83 22.53 3.82
N VAL A 109 13.66 21.53 3.53
CA VAL A 109 13.38 20.51 2.51
C VAL A 109 12.21 19.63 2.95
N GLU A 110 12.19 19.19 4.21
CA GLU A 110 11.09 18.41 4.79
C GLU A 110 9.77 19.16 4.67
N ARG A 111 9.69 20.40 5.17
CA ARG A 111 8.46 21.21 5.06
C ARG A 111 8.02 21.44 3.61
N PHE A 112 8.96 21.66 2.69
CA PHE A 112 8.62 21.81 1.27
C PHE A 112 8.01 20.52 0.71
N LEU A 113 8.62 19.36 0.99
CA LEU A 113 8.12 18.06 0.56
C LEU A 113 6.81 17.67 1.24
N GLU A 114 6.56 18.11 2.48
CA GLU A 114 5.27 17.94 3.16
C GLU A 114 4.15 18.77 2.51
N ILE A 115 4.46 20.01 2.10
CA ILE A 115 3.49 20.91 1.45
C ILE A 115 3.21 20.49 0.01
N LEU A 116 4.23 20.00 -0.70
CA LEU A 116 4.17 19.75 -2.15
C LEU A 116 2.98 18.86 -2.57
N PRO A 117 2.69 17.70 -1.97
CA PRO A 117 1.52 16.90 -2.31
C PRO A 117 0.20 17.65 -2.12
N GLY A 118 0.06 18.40 -1.02
CA GLY A 118 -1.12 19.20 -0.74
C GLY A 118 -1.31 20.33 -1.74
N ALA A 119 -0.23 21.07 -2.04
CA ALA A 119 -0.25 22.15 -3.02
C ALA A 119 -0.58 21.65 -4.44
N LEU A 120 0.02 20.53 -4.86
CA LEU A 120 -0.30 19.90 -6.15
C LEU A 120 -1.77 19.43 -6.20
N THR A 121 -2.31 18.92 -5.09
CA THR A 121 -3.72 18.52 -4.99
C THR A 121 -4.64 19.73 -5.16
N TRP A 122 -4.39 20.83 -4.45
CA TRP A 122 -5.17 22.06 -4.59
C TRP A 122 -5.06 22.67 -5.98
N LEU A 123 -3.87 22.66 -6.58
CA LEU A 123 -3.66 23.11 -7.94
C LEU A 123 -4.48 22.27 -8.94
N ALA A 124 -4.42 20.94 -8.83
CA ALA A 124 -5.17 20.04 -9.70
C ALA A 124 -6.69 20.19 -9.52
N LEU A 125 -7.17 20.27 -8.27
CA LEU A 125 -8.59 20.41 -7.95
C LEU A 125 -9.18 21.74 -8.45
N THR A 126 -8.43 22.83 -8.33
CA THR A 126 -8.87 24.15 -8.82
C THR A 126 -8.60 24.35 -10.31
N SER A 127 -7.81 23.48 -10.94
CA SER A 127 -7.43 23.57 -12.36
C SER A 127 -8.60 23.74 -13.33
N PRO A 128 -9.76 23.07 -13.17
CA PRO A 128 -10.88 23.24 -14.11
C PRO A 128 -11.42 24.68 -14.13
N VAL A 129 -11.38 25.38 -13.00
CA VAL A 129 -11.91 26.74 -12.91
C VAL A 129 -11.06 27.70 -13.72
N TRP A 130 -9.76 27.81 -13.43
CA TRP A 130 -8.91 28.78 -14.11
C TRP A 130 -8.48 28.35 -15.52
N LEU A 131 -8.36 27.04 -15.80
CA LEU A 131 -8.13 26.55 -17.16
C LEU A 131 -9.34 26.78 -18.08
N SER A 132 -10.57 26.81 -17.54
CA SER A 132 -11.76 27.08 -18.37
C SER A 132 -11.72 28.47 -19.00
N PHE A 133 -11.22 29.47 -18.26
CA PHE A 133 -11.10 30.85 -18.73
C PHE A 133 -9.87 31.09 -19.61
N THR A 134 -8.77 30.38 -19.34
CA THR A 134 -7.48 30.63 -20.01
C THR A 134 -7.26 29.74 -21.24
N LEU A 135 -7.58 28.45 -21.14
CA LEU A 135 -7.28 27.43 -22.16
C LEU A 135 -8.40 26.34 -22.22
N PRO A 136 -9.63 26.70 -22.63
CA PRO A 136 -10.79 25.80 -22.57
C PRO A 136 -10.59 24.50 -23.37
N PHE A 137 -9.89 24.56 -24.51
CA PHE A 137 -9.59 23.37 -25.30
C PHE A 137 -8.64 22.40 -24.59
N ALA A 138 -7.64 22.90 -23.86
CA ALA A 138 -6.71 22.05 -23.11
C ALA A 138 -7.43 21.33 -21.96
N LEU A 139 -8.32 22.05 -21.27
CA LEU A 139 -9.18 21.48 -20.23
C LEU A 139 -10.07 20.36 -20.78
N ALA A 140 -10.71 20.56 -21.94
CA ALA A 140 -11.55 19.54 -22.56
C ALA A 140 -10.78 18.25 -22.89
N TYR A 141 -9.55 18.35 -23.43
CA TYR A 141 -8.71 17.18 -23.67
C TYR A 141 -8.28 16.50 -22.36
N LEU A 142 -7.94 17.27 -21.33
CA LEU A 142 -7.57 16.73 -20.02
C LEU A 142 -8.72 15.93 -19.41
N ILE A 143 -9.93 16.49 -19.42
CA ILE A 143 -11.14 15.80 -18.93
C ILE A 143 -11.39 14.53 -19.74
N LEU A 144 -11.33 14.59 -21.07
CA LEU A 144 -11.55 13.42 -21.92
C LEU A 144 -10.53 12.30 -21.65
N ILE A 145 -9.25 12.62 -21.47
CA ILE A 145 -8.22 11.63 -21.11
C ILE A 145 -8.50 11.04 -19.72
N ALA A 146 -8.87 11.89 -18.75
CA ALA A 146 -9.21 11.45 -17.40
C ALA A 146 -10.43 10.52 -17.42
N ASP A 147 -11.50 10.87 -18.14
CA ASP A 147 -12.72 10.07 -18.25
C ASP A 147 -12.43 8.70 -18.88
N VAL A 148 -11.63 8.67 -19.96
CA VAL A 148 -11.20 7.42 -20.60
C VAL A 148 -10.36 6.57 -19.63
N TYR A 149 -9.41 7.18 -18.91
CA TYR A 149 -8.62 6.49 -17.90
C TYR A 149 -9.48 5.90 -16.77
N TRP A 150 -10.42 6.69 -16.24
CA TRP A 150 -11.35 6.26 -15.20
C TRP A 150 -12.28 5.16 -15.70
N LEU A 151 -12.74 5.22 -16.95
CA LEU A 151 -13.53 4.17 -17.58
C LEU A 151 -12.75 2.84 -17.62
N PHE A 152 -11.50 2.86 -18.08
CA PHE A 152 -10.67 1.65 -18.11
C PHE A 152 -10.43 1.07 -16.71
N ASN A 153 -10.18 1.92 -15.71
CA ASN A 153 -10.03 1.47 -14.33
C ASN A 153 -11.32 0.90 -13.76
N ALA A 154 -12.46 1.55 -14.02
CA ALA A 154 -13.77 1.05 -13.59
C ALA A 154 -14.03 -0.34 -14.20
N VAL A 155 -13.84 -0.52 -15.51
CA VAL A 155 -13.98 -1.83 -16.17
C VAL A 155 -13.04 -2.86 -15.58
N LYS A 156 -11.75 -2.52 -15.37
CA LYS A 156 -10.77 -3.41 -14.76
C LYS A 156 -11.22 -3.86 -13.36
N ILE A 157 -11.62 -2.93 -12.51
CA ILE A 157 -12.09 -3.23 -11.14
C ILE A 157 -13.36 -4.09 -11.20
N SER A 158 -14.32 -3.75 -12.06
CA SER A 158 -15.55 -4.54 -12.22
C SER A 158 -15.26 -5.99 -12.64
N VAL A 159 -14.33 -6.21 -13.57
CA VAL A 159 -13.92 -7.56 -14.00
C VAL A 159 -13.27 -8.32 -12.84
N LEU A 160 -12.37 -7.68 -12.09
CA LEU A 160 -11.70 -8.30 -10.94
C LEU A 160 -12.70 -8.65 -9.83
N ILE A 161 -13.66 -7.76 -9.54
CA ILE A 161 -14.74 -8.02 -8.58
C ILE A 161 -15.59 -9.20 -9.04
N TYR A 162 -15.94 -9.27 -10.33
CA TYR A 162 -16.72 -10.39 -10.86
C TYR A 162 -16.00 -11.74 -10.67
N PHE A 163 -14.72 -11.83 -11.04
CA PHE A 163 -13.95 -13.05 -10.84
C PHE A 163 -13.72 -13.37 -9.35
N GLY A 164 -13.45 -12.34 -8.53
CA GLY A 164 -13.32 -12.49 -7.08
C GLY A 164 -14.60 -13.02 -6.44
N TYR A 165 -15.76 -12.50 -6.84
CA TYR A 165 -17.07 -12.98 -6.40
C TYR A 165 -17.31 -14.44 -6.81
N LYS A 166 -17.03 -14.80 -8.08
CA LYS A 166 -17.16 -16.18 -8.55
C LYS A 166 -16.24 -17.13 -7.76
N LYS A 167 -14.99 -16.74 -7.50
CA LYS A 167 -14.04 -17.52 -6.69
C LYS A 167 -14.51 -17.66 -5.25
N MET A 168 -15.02 -16.59 -4.63
CA MET A 168 -15.60 -16.64 -3.29
C MET A 168 -16.81 -17.58 -3.21
N VAL A 169 -17.75 -17.49 -4.17
CA VAL A 169 -18.94 -18.38 -4.21
C VAL A 169 -18.54 -19.83 -4.41
N TYR A 170 -17.56 -20.09 -5.28
CA TYR A 170 -17.00 -21.43 -5.45
C TYR A 170 -16.39 -21.94 -4.15
N ALA A 171 -15.54 -21.14 -3.51
CA ALA A 171 -14.86 -21.47 -2.26
C ALA A 171 -15.84 -21.77 -1.13
N LYS A 172 -16.88 -20.95 -0.94
CA LYS A 172 -17.91 -21.17 0.09
C LYS A 172 -18.66 -22.50 -0.05
N LYS A 173 -18.77 -23.03 -1.27
CA LYS A 173 -19.47 -24.30 -1.55
C LYS A 173 -18.58 -25.54 -1.42
N GLN A 174 -17.27 -25.37 -1.25
CA GLN A 174 -16.37 -26.51 -1.12
C GLN A 174 -16.43 -27.07 0.30
N ASP A 175 -16.38 -28.39 0.39
CA ASP A 175 -16.06 -29.11 1.63
C ASP A 175 -14.54 -29.02 1.83
N TRP A 176 -14.09 -28.01 2.58
CA TRP A 176 -12.68 -27.78 2.80
C TRP A 176 -12.12 -28.76 3.82
N PHE A 177 -12.92 -29.19 4.78
CA PHE A 177 -12.50 -30.20 5.74
C PHE A 177 -12.28 -31.56 5.08
N GLY A 178 -13.19 -32.00 4.20
CA GLY A 178 -13.00 -33.21 3.41
C GLY A 178 -11.73 -33.17 2.56
N LYS A 179 -11.47 -32.03 1.88
CA LYS A 179 -10.23 -31.83 1.10
C LYS A 179 -8.98 -31.84 1.96
N LEU A 180 -9.00 -31.18 3.12
CA LEU A 180 -7.88 -31.20 4.07
C LEU A 180 -7.53 -32.62 4.52
N GLN A 181 -8.56 -33.44 4.76
CA GLN A 181 -8.39 -34.84 5.16
C GLN A 181 -7.86 -35.71 4.01
N GLU A 182 -8.27 -35.43 2.76
CA GLU A 182 -7.80 -36.13 1.57
C GLU A 182 -6.35 -35.76 1.21
N ASP A 183 -6.02 -34.47 1.25
CA ASP A 183 -4.71 -33.95 0.86
C ASP A 183 -3.63 -34.24 1.92
N PHE A 184 -3.99 -34.22 3.21
CA PHE A 184 -3.04 -34.33 4.34
C PHE A 184 -3.44 -35.38 5.40
N PRO A 185 -3.80 -36.62 5.03
CA PRO A 185 -4.48 -37.60 5.89
C PRO A 185 -3.75 -37.93 7.19
N LYS A 186 -2.41 -37.78 7.21
CA LYS A 186 -1.57 -38.08 8.38
C LYS A 186 -1.11 -36.84 9.13
N GLU A 187 -1.07 -35.67 8.49
CA GLU A 187 -0.54 -34.45 9.12
C GLU A 187 -1.62 -33.56 9.74
N TRP A 188 -2.81 -33.44 9.13
CA TRP A 188 -3.83 -32.48 9.57
C TRP A 188 -4.22 -32.68 11.05
N GLY A 189 -4.25 -33.94 11.49
CA GLY A 189 -4.53 -34.35 12.87
C GLY A 189 -3.50 -33.87 13.90
N GLY A 190 -2.34 -33.38 13.48
CA GLY A 190 -1.30 -32.81 14.36
C GLY A 190 -1.46 -31.32 14.65
N TYR A 191 -2.29 -30.59 13.90
CA TYR A 191 -2.38 -29.12 13.99
C TYR A 191 -3.59 -28.62 14.79
N TYR A 192 -3.39 -27.48 15.44
CA TYR A 192 -4.35 -26.75 16.26
C TYR A 192 -4.53 -25.34 15.71
N HIS A 193 -5.73 -24.77 15.82
CA HIS A 193 -5.95 -23.36 15.49
C HIS A 193 -6.02 -22.52 16.75
N PHE A 194 -5.28 -21.41 16.77
CA PHE A 194 -5.37 -20.40 17.81
C PHE A 194 -5.84 -19.08 17.20
N LEU A 195 -7.08 -18.71 17.51
CA LEU A 195 -7.76 -17.54 16.98
C LEU A 195 -7.59 -16.38 17.97
N VAL A 196 -6.96 -15.28 17.57
CA VAL A 196 -6.70 -14.13 18.43
C VAL A 196 -7.63 -12.98 18.05
N LEU A 197 -8.51 -12.60 18.97
CA LEU A 197 -9.51 -11.54 18.80
C LEU A 197 -9.20 -10.42 19.80
N PRO A 198 -8.42 -9.38 19.41
CA PRO A 198 -8.33 -8.15 20.21
C PRO A 198 -9.66 -7.39 20.12
N THR A 199 -10.11 -6.83 21.23
CA THR A 199 -11.34 -6.04 21.31
C THR A 199 -11.13 -4.81 22.19
N TYR A 200 -11.67 -3.68 21.76
CA TYR A 200 -11.71 -2.43 22.51
C TYR A 200 -13.04 -1.70 22.26
N LYS A 201 -13.83 -1.52 23.33
CA LYS A 201 -15.19 -0.93 23.34
C LYS A 201 -16.31 -1.72 22.65
N GLU A 202 -16.07 -2.79 21.90
CA GLU A 202 -17.18 -3.60 21.35
C GLU A 202 -17.96 -4.30 22.47
N SER A 203 -19.29 -4.26 22.41
CA SER A 203 -20.16 -4.92 23.39
C SER A 203 -20.23 -6.43 23.16
N LEU A 204 -20.68 -7.19 24.16
CA LEU A 204 -20.87 -8.65 24.00
C LEU A 204 -21.83 -8.98 22.86
N GLU A 205 -22.84 -8.14 22.58
CA GLU A 205 -23.80 -8.34 21.47
C GLU A 205 -23.12 -8.37 20.09
N ILE A 206 -22.02 -7.63 19.93
CA ILE A 206 -21.23 -7.60 18.70
C ILE A 206 -20.25 -8.77 18.65
N LEU A 207 -19.67 -9.13 19.81
CA LEU A 207 -18.67 -10.21 19.91
C LEU A 207 -19.28 -11.60 19.84
N GLN A 208 -20.49 -11.77 20.38
CA GLN A 208 -21.13 -13.08 20.51
C GLN A 208 -21.33 -13.78 19.15
N PRO A 209 -21.82 -13.13 18.08
CA PRO A 209 -21.89 -13.74 16.75
C PRO A 209 -20.55 -14.29 16.25
N ALA A 210 -19.44 -13.58 16.51
CA ALA A 210 -18.11 -14.03 16.13
C ALA A 210 -17.66 -15.25 16.96
N PHE A 211 -17.90 -15.22 18.28
CA PHE A 211 -17.63 -16.35 19.16
C PHE A 211 -18.44 -17.60 18.80
N ASP A 212 -19.74 -17.42 18.52
CA ASP A 212 -20.63 -18.50 18.11
C ASP A 212 -20.22 -19.07 16.74
N ALA A 213 -19.79 -18.23 15.79
CA ALA A 213 -19.25 -18.69 14.51
C ALA A 213 -17.98 -19.54 14.66
N ILE A 214 -17.10 -19.20 15.61
CA ILE A 214 -15.90 -19.99 15.91
C ILE A 214 -16.26 -21.35 16.52
N ILE A 215 -17.17 -21.35 17.50
CA ILE A 215 -17.65 -22.57 18.16
C ILE A 215 -18.31 -23.53 17.15
N ASN A 216 -19.03 -22.98 16.17
CA ASN A 216 -19.78 -23.74 15.17
C ASN A 216 -18.99 -24.01 13.87
N SER A 217 -17.66 -23.86 13.87
CA SER A 217 -16.83 -24.22 12.72
C SER A 217 -16.83 -25.74 12.47
N THR A 218 -16.62 -26.15 11.21
CA THR A 218 -16.52 -27.57 10.82
C THR A 218 -15.27 -28.27 11.40
N TYR A 219 -14.24 -27.51 11.80
CA TYR A 219 -13.00 -28.07 12.34
C TYR A 219 -13.22 -28.68 13.75
N PRO A 220 -12.49 -29.75 14.14
CA PRO A 220 -12.75 -30.42 15.42
C PRO A 220 -12.65 -29.45 16.62
N PRO A 221 -13.70 -29.30 17.44
CA PRO A 221 -13.75 -28.24 18.45
C PRO A 221 -12.61 -28.31 19.47
N LYS A 222 -12.15 -29.52 19.84
CA LYS A 222 -11.02 -29.73 20.74
C LYS A 222 -9.66 -29.30 20.19
N LYS A 223 -9.60 -28.96 18.90
CA LYS A 223 -8.42 -28.42 18.23
C LYS A 223 -8.49 -26.91 18.00
N ILE A 224 -9.57 -26.26 18.42
CA ILE A 224 -9.78 -24.83 18.31
C ILE A 224 -9.51 -24.19 19.67
N PHE A 225 -8.65 -23.19 19.67
CA PHE A 225 -8.34 -22.34 20.82
C PHE A 225 -8.62 -20.89 20.45
N ILE A 226 -9.08 -20.11 21.42
CA ILE A 226 -9.33 -18.68 21.22
C ILE A 226 -8.61 -17.86 22.28
N GLY A 227 -8.00 -16.76 21.86
CA GLY A 227 -7.42 -15.73 22.72
C GLY A 227 -8.23 -14.45 22.57
N VAL A 228 -8.93 -14.05 23.63
CA VAL A 228 -9.72 -12.81 23.65
C VAL A 228 -8.92 -11.75 24.39
N GLY A 229 -8.42 -10.77 23.65
CA GLY A 229 -7.62 -9.67 24.16
C GLY A 229 -8.48 -8.46 24.51
N LEU A 230 -8.81 -8.29 25.79
CA LEU A 230 -9.47 -7.10 26.33
C LEU A 230 -8.42 -6.04 26.69
N GLU A 231 -8.81 -4.77 26.75
CA GLU A 231 -7.95 -3.71 27.29
C GLU A 231 -8.38 -3.33 28.71
N GLU A 232 -7.44 -2.93 29.58
CA GLU A 232 -7.75 -2.39 30.92
C GLU A 232 -8.68 -1.17 30.86
N ARG A 233 -8.67 -0.45 29.73
CA ARG A 233 -9.51 0.71 29.46
C ARG A 233 -10.93 0.36 29.00
N ASP A 234 -11.26 -0.92 28.86
CA ASP A 234 -12.63 -1.35 28.60
C ASP A 234 -13.52 -1.14 29.83
N SER A 235 -14.84 -1.10 29.61
CA SER A 235 -15.78 -1.02 30.72
C SER A 235 -15.75 -2.32 31.57
N PRO A 236 -15.79 -2.21 32.91
CA PRO A 236 -15.83 -3.39 33.79
C PRO A 236 -16.98 -4.34 33.46
N GLU A 237 -18.13 -3.79 33.04
CA GLU A 237 -19.30 -4.56 32.65
C GLU A 237 -19.02 -5.43 31.42
N LYS A 238 -18.33 -4.89 30.40
CA LYS A 238 -17.94 -5.66 29.19
C LYS A 238 -17.00 -6.80 29.56
N ILE A 239 -15.97 -6.52 30.36
CA ILE A 239 -14.99 -7.52 30.80
C ILE A 239 -15.71 -8.66 31.53
N ALA A 240 -16.61 -8.33 32.46
CA ALA A 240 -17.39 -9.33 33.19
C ALA A 240 -18.31 -10.15 32.26
N GLN A 241 -19.00 -9.51 31.31
CA GLN A 241 -19.86 -10.17 30.34
C GLN A 241 -19.09 -11.17 29.44
N VAL A 242 -17.93 -10.76 28.92
CA VAL A 242 -17.07 -11.62 28.09
C VAL A 242 -16.54 -12.80 28.89
N GLN A 243 -16.08 -12.55 30.13
CA GLN A 243 -15.63 -13.61 31.03
C GLN A 243 -16.76 -14.59 31.37
N GLU A 244 -17.97 -14.10 31.63
CA GLU A 244 -19.12 -14.95 31.94
C GLU A 244 -19.55 -15.79 30.72
N TYR A 245 -19.61 -15.18 29.53
CA TYR A 245 -19.91 -15.89 28.29
C TYR A 245 -18.93 -17.06 28.07
N TRP A 246 -17.63 -16.81 28.23
CA TRP A 246 -16.62 -17.85 28.03
C TRP A 246 -16.57 -18.85 29.18
N LYS A 247 -16.86 -18.46 30.42
CA LYS A 247 -17.04 -19.42 31.52
C LYS A 247 -18.13 -20.45 31.21
N LYS A 248 -19.22 -20.04 30.55
CA LYS A 248 -20.31 -20.93 30.11
C LYS A 248 -19.94 -21.75 28.89
N ASN A 249 -19.22 -21.19 27.92
CA ASN A 249 -19.01 -21.81 26.61
C ASN A 249 -17.62 -22.45 26.39
N ALA A 250 -16.63 -22.23 27.25
CA ALA A 250 -15.25 -22.69 27.04
C ALA A 250 -15.11 -24.22 26.84
N HIS A 251 -15.98 -25.01 27.48
CA HIS A 251 -15.99 -26.47 27.37
C HIS A 251 -16.29 -26.98 25.95
N LYS A 252 -16.91 -26.14 25.10
CA LYS A 252 -17.27 -26.48 23.72
C LYS A 252 -16.05 -26.59 22.81
N ILE A 253 -14.96 -25.89 23.11
CA ILE A 253 -13.73 -25.88 22.30
C ILE A 253 -12.52 -26.43 23.09
N GLY A 254 -11.32 -26.35 22.51
CA GLY A 254 -10.07 -26.85 23.09
C GLY A 254 -9.55 -25.99 24.23
N GLY A 255 -9.77 -24.68 24.17
CA GLY A 255 -9.41 -23.76 25.25
C GLY A 255 -9.71 -22.29 24.92
N VAL A 256 -9.82 -21.49 25.98
CA VAL A 256 -10.11 -20.05 25.89
C VAL A 256 -9.14 -19.31 26.81
N PHE A 257 -8.47 -18.31 26.26
CA PHE A 257 -7.55 -17.45 26.98
C PHE A 257 -8.09 -16.03 26.94
N VAL A 258 -8.76 -15.61 28.01
CA VAL A 258 -9.21 -14.22 28.17
C VAL A 258 -8.10 -13.45 28.87
N THR A 259 -7.54 -12.45 28.20
CA THR A 259 -6.45 -11.62 28.73
C THR A 259 -6.88 -10.16 28.78
N ILE A 260 -6.37 -9.41 29.75
CA ILE A 260 -6.55 -7.96 29.84
C ILE A 260 -5.17 -7.32 29.65
N HIS A 261 -5.00 -6.50 28.61
CA HIS A 261 -3.77 -5.77 28.34
C HIS A 261 -3.71 -4.51 29.22
N PRO A 262 -2.65 -4.33 30.03
CA PRO A 262 -2.51 -3.17 30.91
C PRO A 262 -2.22 -1.90 30.11
N TYR A 263 -2.73 -0.77 30.60
CA TYR A 263 -2.52 0.51 29.96
C TYR A 263 -1.20 1.18 30.36
N GLY A 264 -0.51 1.77 29.39
CA GLY A 264 0.64 2.65 29.64
C GLY A 264 1.95 1.94 29.96
N LEU A 265 2.18 0.73 29.42
CA LEU A 265 3.47 0.06 29.54
C LEU A 265 4.60 0.89 28.89
N PRO A 266 5.77 1.04 29.56
CA PRO A 266 6.85 1.85 29.05
C PRO A 266 7.42 1.26 27.76
N GLY A 267 7.42 2.06 26.69
CA GLY A 267 7.90 1.67 25.36
C GLY A 267 6.84 1.03 24.45
N GLU A 268 5.59 0.87 24.91
CA GLU A 268 4.49 0.37 24.08
C GLU A 268 3.61 1.51 23.54
N LEU A 269 3.28 1.45 22.25
CA LEU A 269 2.28 2.34 21.65
C LEU A 269 0.91 1.65 21.71
N ALA A 270 -0.05 2.30 22.36
CA ALA A 270 -1.39 1.74 22.52
C ALA A 270 -2.04 1.41 21.16
N GLY A 271 -2.54 0.19 21.02
CA GLY A 271 -3.29 -0.22 19.83
C GLY A 271 -3.55 -1.73 19.75
N PRO A 272 -4.27 -2.19 18.71
CA PRO A 272 -4.64 -3.59 18.56
C PRO A 272 -3.43 -4.53 18.42
N ALA A 273 -2.28 -4.02 17.98
CA ALA A 273 -1.06 -4.80 17.84
C ALA A 273 -0.45 -5.22 19.20
N THR A 274 -0.39 -4.30 20.18
CA THR A 274 0.16 -4.60 21.51
C THR A 274 -0.75 -5.55 22.28
N ASN A 275 -2.07 -5.36 22.17
CA ASN A 275 -3.07 -6.26 22.74
C ASN A 275 -2.95 -7.69 22.16
N ARG A 276 -2.83 -7.84 20.83
CA ARG A 276 -2.59 -9.16 20.20
C ARG A 276 -1.32 -9.82 20.70
N ASN A 277 -0.22 -9.08 20.78
CA ASN A 277 1.05 -9.62 21.26
C ASN A 277 0.93 -10.11 22.72
N TRP A 278 0.24 -9.35 23.57
CA TRP A 278 -0.05 -9.75 24.95
C TRP A 278 -0.85 -11.04 25.03
N ALA A 279 -1.96 -11.15 24.27
CA ALA A 279 -2.79 -12.35 24.23
C ALA A 279 -2.02 -13.59 23.75
N ILE A 280 -1.19 -13.42 22.71
CA ILE A 280 -0.37 -14.51 22.15
C ILE A 280 0.68 -15.00 23.15
N ASN A 281 1.41 -14.09 23.82
CA ASN A 281 2.44 -14.49 24.78
C ASN A 281 1.87 -15.21 26.00
N ASN A 282 0.70 -14.77 26.47
CA ASN A 282 -0.02 -15.46 27.55
C ASN A 282 -0.48 -16.86 27.10
N ALA A 283 -1.06 -16.99 25.91
CA ALA A 283 -1.49 -18.28 25.39
C ALA A 283 -0.31 -19.24 25.10
N ALA A 284 0.83 -18.75 24.63
CA ALA A 284 2.03 -19.55 24.36
C ALA A 284 2.55 -20.26 25.63
N ASN A 285 2.49 -19.56 26.77
CA ASN A 285 2.84 -20.16 28.08
C ASN A 285 1.87 -21.28 28.44
N GLU A 286 0.57 -21.12 28.18
CA GLU A 286 -0.44 -22.15 28.44
C GLU A 286 -0.33 -23.35 27.50
N PHE A 287 -0.09 -23.13 26.20
CA PHE A 287 0.17 -24.21 25.25
C PHE A 287 1.37 -25.07 25.67
N SER A 288 2.42 -24.44 26.18
CA SER A 288 3.60 -25.14 26.68
C SER A 288 3.27 -26.03 27.88
N LYS A 289 2.41 -25.56 28.81
CA LYS A 289 1.93 -26.37 29.96
C LYS A 289 1.04 -27.54 29.52
N MET A 290 0.26 -27.37 28.46
CA MET A 290 -0.59 -28.42 27.88
C MET A 290 0.20 -29.45 27.05
N GLY A 291 1.50 -29.25 26.85
CA GLY A 291 2.33 -30.11 26.01
C GLY A 291 2.06 -29.95 24.51
N ILE A 292 1.43 -28.85 24.09
CA ILE A 292 1.16 -28.54 22.68
C ILE A 292 2.38 -27.79 22.13
N GLY A 293 3.03 -28.34 21.11
CA GLY A 293 4.19 -27.71 20.49
C GLY A 293 3.79 -26.46 19.70
N ILE A 294 4.53 -25.36 19.85
CA ILE A 294 4.25 -24.09 19.15
C ILE A 294 4.19 -24.27 17.63
N LYS A 295 5.01 -25.17 17.06
CA LYS A 295 5.02 -25.48 15.62
C LYS A 295 3.74 -26.17 15.11
N GLN A 296 2.91 -26.67 16.02
CA GLN A 296 1.63 -27.31 15.70
C GLN A 296 0.45 -26.34 15.79
N VAL A 297 0.68 -25.09 16.21
CA VAL A 297 -0.38 -24.09 16.40
C VAL A 297 -0.37 -23.09 15.25
N LEU A 298 -1.46 -23.07 14.49
CA LEU A 298 -1.74 -22.08 13.46
C LEU A 298 -2.41 -20.87 14.11
N VAL A 299 -1.73 -19.74 14.12
CA VAL A 299 -2.25 -18.51 14.71
C VAL A 299 -2.98 -17.69 13.65
N THR A 300 -4.25 -17.39 13.90
CA THR A 300 -5.07 -16.54 13.03
C THR A 300 -5.58 -15.35 13.82
N THR A 301 -5.24 -14.14 13.40
CA THR A 301 -5.77 -12.92 14.00
C THR A 301 -7.07 -12.52 13.31
N LEU A 302 -8.12 -12.29 14.09
CA LEU A 302 -9.43 -11.87 13.59
C LEU A 302 -9.82 -10.56 14.26
N ASP A 303 -10.54 -9.70 13.53
CA ASP A 303 -11.21 -8.56 14.14
C ASP A 303 -12.35 -9.05 15.05
N ALA A 304 -12.72 -8.22 16.04
CA ALA A 304 -13.62 -8.60 17.12
C ALA A 304 -15.04 -9.00 16.65
N ASP A 305 -15.49 -8.43 15.54
CA ASP A 305 -16.79 -8.64 14.90
C ASP A 305 -16.73 -9.60 13.71
N PHE A 306 -15.57 -10.21 13.43
CA PHE A 306 -15.39 -11.07 12.27
C PHE A 306 -16.03 -12.45 12.46
N CYS A 307 -17.18 -12.65 11.83
CA CYS A 307 -17.87 -13.94 11.82
C CYS A 307 -17.31 -14.87 10.73
N ILE A 308 -16.56 -15.90 11.15
CA ILE A 308 -15.97 -16.87 10.21
C ILE A 308 -17.04 -17.75 9.55
N HIS A 309 -16.78 -18.16 8.30
CA HIS A 309 -17.55 -19.23 7.66
C HIS A 309 -17.23 -20.58 8.33
N PRO A 310 -18.17 -21.55 8.41
CA PRO A 310 -17.90 -22.85 9.05
C PRO A 310 -16.65 -23.56 8.51
N GLU A 311 -16.44 -23.49 7.20
CA GLU A 311 -15.29 -24.06 6.48
C GLU A 311 -14.01 -23.17 6.48
N PHE A 312 -13.96 -22.08 7.24
CA PHE A 312 -12.82 -21.16 7.21
C PHE A 312 -11.53 -21.77 7.80
N LEU A 313 -11.62 -22.49 8.93
CA LEU A 313 -10.44 -23.07 9.59
C LEU A 313 -9.81 -24.25 8.81
N PRO A 314 -10.60 -25.17 8.23
CA PRO A 314 -10.04 -26.23 7.40
C PRO A 314 -9.38 -25.75 6.10
N GLN A 315 -9.71 -24.54 5.63
CA GLN A 315 -9.19 -24.01 4.38
C GLN A 315 -7.67 -23.77 4.50
N PRO A 316 -6.85 -24.32 3.59
CA PRO A 316 -5.41 -24.05 3.60
C PRO A 316 -5.16 -22.55 3.43
N LEU A 317 -4.56 -21.94 4.44
CA LEU A 317 -4.09 -20.57 4.42
C LEU A 317 -2.85 -20.53 3.51
N CYS A 318 -3.08 -20.32 2.21
CA CYS A 318 -2.12 -20.09 1.11
C CYS A 318 -2.14 -21.17 0.02
N GLY A 319 -2.70 -20.79 -1.12
CA GLY A 319 -2.50 -21.37 -2.45
C GLY A 319 -2.64 -20.27 -3.50
#